data_AF-A0A1Y6C7D6-F1
#
_entry.id   AF-A0A1Y6C7D6-F1
#
_cell.length_a   1.000
_cell.length_b   1.000
_cell.length_c   1.000
_cell.angle_alpha   90.00
_cell.angle_beta   90.00
_cell.angle_gamma   90.00
#
_symmetry.space_group_name_H-M   'P 1'
#
loop_
_entity.id
_entity.type
_entity.pdbx_description
1 polymer ?
#
loop_
_entity_poly.entity_id
_entity_poly.type
_entity_poly.pdbx_seq_one_letter_code
_entity_poly.pdbx_strand_id
1 'polypeptide(L)' 'MNTAIVNLYIPKDEYLKVYAGAAKSVHAISTDGRSIRFPAEILRKYVTHQGIDGRFAIYFDTNNRFQKIERI' A
#
# COMPACT_ATOMS: atom_id res chain seq x y z
N MET A 1 -12.96 2.63 -13.83
CA MET A 1 -12.09 2.66 -12.64
C MET A 1 -12.23 1.32 -11.92
N ASN A 2 -11.10 0.75 -11.49
CA ASN A 2 -11.08 -0.49 -10.71
C ASN A 2 -10.58 -0.16 -9.30
N THR A 3 -11.14 -0.80 -8.28
CA THR A 3 -10.76 -0.55 -6.88
C THR A 3 -10.39 -1.86 -6.22
N ALA A 4 -9.34 -1.85 -5.42
CA ALA A 4 -8.95 -2.97 -4.59
C ALA A 4 -8.84 -2.59 -3.13
N ILE A 5 -9.37 -3.45 -2.28
CA ILE A 5 -9.33 -3.25 -0.84
C ILE A 5 -8.25 -4.14 -0.27
N VAL A 6 -7.29 -3.56 0.46
CA VAL A 6 -6.19 -4.29 1.10
C VAL A 6 -6.16 -3.99 2.60
N ASN A 7 -5.82 -4.99 3.39
CA ASN A 7 -5.45 -4.79 4.80
C ASN A 7 -3.92 -4.79 4.85
N LEU A 8 -3.33 -3.72 5.37
CA LEU A 8 -1.89 -3.60 5.50
C LEU A 8 -1.52 -3.54 6.97
N TYR A 9 -0.55 -4.37 7.34
CA TYR A 9 0.15 -4.31 8.61
C TYR A 9 1.64 -4.33 8.29
N ILE A 10 2.28 -3.16 8.39
CA ILE A 10 3.71 -2.97 8.15
C ILE A 10 4.29 -2.32 9.39
N PRO A 11 5.02 -3.07 10.24
CA PRO A 11 5.62 -2.51 11.44
C PRO A 11 6.67 -1.44 11.08
N LYS A 12 6.87 -0.49 11.99
CA LYS A 12 7.80 0.64 11.81
C LYS A 12 9.17 0.20 11.27
N ASP A 13 9.79 -0.81 11.86
CA ASP A 13 11.15 -1.26 11.52
C ASP A 13 11.24 -1.82 10.11
N GLU A 14 10.15 -2.40 9.61
CA GLU A 14 10.06 -2.86 8.23
C GLU A 14 9.88 -1.69 7.26
N TYR A 15 9.06 -0.71 7.63
CA TYR A 15 8.89 0.49 6.82
C TYR A 15 10.16 1.37 6.78
N LEU A 16 11.02 1.33 7.80
CA LEU A 16 12.33 1.99 7.76
C LEU A 16 13.22 1.46 6.63
N LYS A 17 13.06 0.19 6.22
CA LYS A 17 13.79 -0.38 5.07
C LYS A 17 13.34 0.24 3.75
N VAL A 18 12.07 0.65 3.64
CA VAL A 18 11.56 1.44 2.50
C VAL A 18 12.26 2.78 2.45
N TYR A 19 12.36 3.48 3.58
CA TYR A 19 13.08 4.76 3.67
C TYR A 19 14.56 4.66 3.37
N ALA A 20 15.21 3.55 3.73
CA ALA A 20 16.60 3.28 3.39
C ALA A 20 16.83 2.97 1.90
N GLY A 21 15.77 2.98 1.08
CA GLY A 21 15.83 2.67 -0.36
C GLY A 21 15.92 1.18 -0.69
N ALA A 22 15.85 0.31 0.33
CA ALA A 22 15.97 -1.14 0.15
C ALA A 22 14.67 -1.78 -0.41
N ALA A 23 13.50 -1.19 -0.12
CA ALA A 23 12.21 -1.69 -0.60
C ALA A 23 11.47 -0.62 -1.42
N LYS A 24 11.34 -0.84 -2.74
CA LYS A 24 10.71 0.10 -3.68
C LYS A 24 9.20 -0.11 -3.85
N SER A 25 8.70 -1.29 -3.51
CA SER A 25 7.29 -1.67 -3.70
C SER A 25 6.75 -2.48 -2.54
N VAL A 26 5.47 -2.31 -2.26
CA VAL A 26 4.70 -3.17 -1.35
C VAL A 26 3.92 -4.18 -2.19
N HIS A 27 3.90 -5.43 -1.73
CA HIS A 27 3.04 -6.48 -2.24
C HIS A 27 1.94 -6.76 -1.21
N ALA A 28 0.70 -6.85 -1.67
CA ALA A 28 -0.46 -7.13 -0.83
C ALA A 28 -1.46 -8.00 -1.58
N ILE A 29 -2.21 -8.80 -0.83
CA ILE A 29 -3.37 -9.52 -1.34
C ILE A 29 -4.60 -8.71 -0.97
N SER A 30 -5.43 -8.37 -1.95
CA SER A 30 -6.70 -7.70 -1.71
C SER A 30 -7.73 -8.67 -1.12
N THR A 31 -8.77 -8.12 -0.51
CA THR A 31 -9.84 -8.90 0.13
C THR A 31 -10.64 -9.76 -0.86
N ASP A 32 -10.55 -9.48 -2.16
CA ASP A 32 -11.13 -10.26 -3.25
C ASP A 32 -10.11 -11.21 -3.92
N GLY A 33 -8.92 -11.38 -3.33
CA GLY A 33 -7.93 -12.39 -3.74
C GLY A 33 -6.93 -11.94 -4.82
N ARG A 34 -6.97 -10.68 -5.28
CA ARG A 34 -6.01 -10.20 -6.27
C ARG A 34 -4.66 -9.89 -5.62
N SER A 35 -3.59 -10.28 -6.30
CA SER A 35 -2.23 -9.87 -5.95
C SER A 35 -1.97 -8.46 -6.48
N ILE A 36 -1.57 -7.54 -5.60
CA ILE A 36 -1.35 -6.14 -5.91
C ILE A 36 0.05 -5.73 -5.54
N ARG A 37 0.70 -5.00 -6.46
CA ARG A 37 2.00 -4.37 -6.23
C ARG A 37 1.88 -2.88 -6.49
N PHE A 38 2.38 -2.07 -5.57
CA PHE A 38 2.37 -0.61 -5.70
C PHE A 38 3.62 0.01 -5.06
N PRO A 39 4.01 1.25 -5.44
CA PRO A 39 5.20 1.90 -4.88
C PRO A 39 5.04 2.11 -3.38
N ALA A 40 6.05 1.76 -2.59
CA ALA A 40 5.96 1.86 -1.13
C ALA A 40 5.83 3.31 -0.65
N GLU A 41 6.38 4.27 -1.39
CA GLU A 41 6.33 5.71 -1.10
C GLU A 41 4.92 6.27 -0.93
N ILE A 42 3.92 5.71 -1.62
CA ILE A 42 2.53 6.21 -1.52
C ILE A 42 1.95 6.04 -0.10
N LEU A 43 2.51 5.12 0.69
CA LEU A 43 2.08 4.87 2.06
C LEU A 43 2.69 5.85 3.06
N ARG A 44 3.67 6.67 2.64
CA ARG A 44 4.40 7.61 3.51
C ARG A 44 3.47 8.51 4.32
N LYS A 45 2.37 8.96 3.72
CA LYS A 45 1.35 9.81 4.37
C LYS A 45 0.48 9.07 5.41
N TYR A 46 0.58 7.75 5.50
CA TYR A 46 -0.18 6.90 6.43
C TYR A 46 0.69 6.26 7.52
N VAL A 47 2.00 6.53 7.51
CA VAL A 47 2.92 6.01 8.52
C VAL A 47 2.67 6.71 9.84
N THR A 48 2.46 5.92 10.88
CA THR A 48 2.38 6.37 12.27
C THR A 48 3.63 5.98 13.04
N HIS A 49 3.72 6.37 14.32
CA HIS A 49 4.80 5.92 15.20
C HIS A 49 4.91 4.40 15.32
N GLN A 50 3.82 3.65 15.10
CA GLN A 50 3.79 2.19 15.15
C GLN A 50 4.03 1.53 13.78
N GLY A 51 4.17 2.31 12.71
CA GLY A 51 4.18 1.83 11.33
C GLY A 51 2.84 2.08 10.64
N ILE A 52 2.47 1.21 9.71
CA ILE A 52 1.23 1.28 8.95
C ILE A 52 0.34 0.14 9.38
N ASP A 53 -0.84 0.49 9.87
CA ASP A 53 -1.88 -0.48 10.21
C ASP A 53 -3.23 0.09 9.74
N GLY A 54 -3.91 -0.64 8.87
CA GLY A 54 -5.27 -0.29 8.48
C GLY A 54 -5.71 -0.89 7.16
N ARG A 55 -6.91 -0.46 6.77
CA ARG A 55 -7.55 -0.86 5.53
C ARG A 55 -7.45 0.26 4.50
N PHE A 56 -7.11 -0.10 3.28
CA PHE A 56 -6.86 0.86 2.20
C PHE A 56 -7.65 0.50 0.96
N ALA A 57 -8.21 1.51 0.31
CA ALA A 57 -8.70 1.44 -1.05
C ALA A 57 -7.62 1.92 -2.02
N ILE A 58 -7.23 1.06 -2.95
CA ILE A 58 -6.32 1.37 -4.04
C ILE A 58 -7.13 1.47 -5.32
N TYR A 59 -7.04 2.63 -5.98
CA TYR A 59 -7.79 2.93 -7.18
C TYR A 59 -6.86 2.85 -8.39
N PHE A 60 -7.36 2.20 -9.44
CA PHE A 60 -6.68 2.02 -10.71
C PHE A 60 -7.54 2.54 -11.86
N ASP A 61 -6.87 3.00 -12.91
CA ASP A 61 -7.53 3.30 -14.17
C ASP A 61 -7.91 2.03 -14.95
N THR A 62 -8.47 2.20 -16.15
CA THR A 62 -8.85 1.08 -17.03
C THR A 62 -7.67 0.29 -17.58
N ASN A 63 -6.44 0.83 -17.50
CA ASN A 63 -5.21 0.18 -17.91
C ASN A 63 -4.45 -0.43 -16.71
N ASN A 64 -5.11 -0.60 -15.57
CA ASN A 64 -4.54 -1.09 -14.31
C ASN A 64 -3.39 -0.23 -13.76
N ARG A 65 -3.30 1.05 -14.15
CA ARG A 65 -2.31 1.96 -13.57
C ARG A 65 -2.83 2.54 -12.26
N PHE A 66 -1.95 2.63 -11.27
CA PHE A 66 -2.24 3.27 -9.99
C PHE A 66 -2.71 4.71 -10.19
N GLN A 67 -3.78 5.10 -9.49
CA GLN A 67 -4.34 6.46 -9.52
C GLN A 67 -4.30 7.11 -8.13
N LYS A 68 -4.84 6.43 -7.11
CA LYS A 68 -4.81 6.93 -5.73
C LYS A 68 -4.90 5.81 -4.71
N ILE A 69 -4.52 6.15 -3.47
CA ILE A 69 -4.72 5.33 -2.28
C ILE A 69 -5.39 6.17 -1.20
N GLU A 70 -6.36 5.57 -0.51
CA GLU A 70 -7.13 6.16 0.58
C GLU A 70 -7.23 5.16 1.73
N ARG A 71 -7.12 5.64 2.97
CA ARG A 71 -7.41 4.83 4.17
C ARG A 71 -8.92 4.87 4.40
N ILE A 72 -9.49 3.72 4.74
CA ILE A 72 -10.92 3.54 5.06
C ILE A 72 -11.10 3.57 6.58
#